data_AF-A0A9P6TW40-F1
#
_entry.id   AF-A0A9P6TW40-F1
#
_cell.length_a   1.000
_cell.length_b   1.000
_cell.length_c   1.000
_cell.angle_alpha   90.00
_cell.angle_beta   90.00
_cell.angle_gamma   90.00
#
_symmetry.space_group_name_H-M   'P 1'
#
loop_
_entity.id
_entity.type
_entity.pdbx_description
1 polymer ?
#
loop_
_entity_poly.entity_id
_entity_poly.type
_entity_poly.pdbx_seq_one_letter_code
_entity_poly.pdbx_strand_id
1 'polypeptide(L)'
;MLILELPDEIIYQFLTYAEDIDLQNLALTCKRLRGFTMDGLLRRHILLIRTPARLQSSLADRPSRDRLATQNILRGVRVQFNIQRGHYIGGAASVRSYQISCRLERQIVSNRISRKLKMRPDWTELVEKGLVPDVMFISQEDYEAKRQWLAYRQQQQLFYRNQSCTHPLDREESMDDSIDNLLPHSPTLVVPTHTSQQPNPQSSEGAEHSYLNHPRRQRKSISMALIPKIEILRKAMDRDRLSRFVQKRPSPTELNRSPKTATVLHAHHLTAFSTASSALAQKTAQLSFLLKGGRLGHWLYHRPSLAVMLNERHLLKTEARTAWMVCPGVAKKVRFYEGLIQESADYAQQQQAFWSQLHHNHHHYQYQHQASPVAA
;
A
#
# COMPACT_ATOMS: atom_id res chain seq x y z
N MET A 1 42.56 -24.19 -69.49
CA MET A 1 41.78 -23.24 -70.30
C MET A 1 42.26 -21.85 -69.96
N LEU A 2 42.98 -21.21 -70.88
CA LEU A 2 43.44 -19.84 -70.70
C LEU A 2 42.28 -18.89 -70.99
N ILE A 3 42.25 -17.72 -70.35
CA ILE A 3 41.19 -16.71 -70.55
C ILE A 3 40.99 -16.33 -72.02
N LEU A 4 42.05 -16.45 -72.83
CA LEU A 4 42.07 -16.15 -74.26
C LEU A 4 41.35 -17.20 -75.14
N GLU A 5 40.95 -18.34 -74.58
CA GLU A 5 40.23 -19.40 -75.31
C GLU A 5 38.70 -19.24 -75.24
N LEU A 6 38.21 -18.30 -74.43
CA LEU A 6 36.77 -18.03 -74.31
C LEU A 6 36.32 -17.02 -75.38
N PRO A 7 35.10 -17.16 -75.92
CA PRO A 7 34.48 -16.12 -76.74
C PRO A 7 34.45 -14.77 -76.01
N ASP A 8 34.71 -13.70 -76.74
CA ASP A 8 34.78 -12.33 -76.20
C ASP A 8 33.48 -11.93 -75.49
N GLU A 9 32.32 -12.42 -75.93
CA GLU A 9 31.03 -12.16 -75.30
C GLU A 9 30.96 -12.76 -73.88
N ILE A 10 31.52 -13.95 -73.70
CA ILE A 10 31.55 -14.62 -72.40
C ILE A 10 32.52 -13.91 -71.46
N ILE A 11 33.68 -13.50 -71.98
CA ILE A 11 34.66 -12.71 -71.22
C ILE A 11 34.03 -11.37 -70.79
N TYR A 12 33.35 -10.69 -71.71
CA TYR A 12 32.64 -9.44 -71.42
C TYR A 12 31.56 -9.62 -70.37
N GLN A 13 30.77 -10.70 -70.44
CA GLN A 13 29.77 -11.02 -69.42
C GLN A 13 30.39 -11.30 -68.05
N PHE A 14 31.49 -12.05 -67.98
CA PHE A 14 32.22 -12.28 -66.73
C PHE A 14 32.77 -10.98 -66.14
N LEU A 15 33.39 -10.14 -66.98
CA LEU A 15 33.95 -8.87 -66.54
C LEU A 15 32.87 -7.88 -66.10
N THR A 16 31.68 -7.92 -66.71
CA THR A 16 30.60 -6.95 -66.42
C THR A 16 29.71 -7.38 -65.26
N TYR A 17 29.36 -8.68 -65.17
CA TYR A 17 28.30 -9.15 -64.27
C TYR A 17 28.80 -10.06 -63.15
N ALA A 18 29.80 -10.91 -63.36
CA ALA A 18 30.19 -11.89 -62.34
C ALA A 18 30.79 -11.25 -61.09
N GLU A 19 30.25 -11.54 -59.91
CA GLU A 19 30.82 -11.10 -58.64
C GLU A 19 31.95 -12.03 -58.17
N ASP A 20 32.78 -11.58 -57.23
CA ASP A 20 33.83 -12.44 -56.64
C ASP A 20 33.22 -13.68 -55.97
N ILE A 21 32.03 -13.53 -55.37
CA ILE A 21 31.25 -14.65 -54.82
C ILE A 21 30.84 -15.63 -55.93
N ASP A 22 30.37 -15.12 -57.07
CA ASP A 22 29.96 -15.97 -58.20
C ASP A 22 31.15 -16.73 -58.79
N LEU A 23 32.31 -16.08 -58.91
CA LEU A 23 33.53 -16.74 -59.39
C LEU A 23 34.05 -17.79 -58.40
N GLN A 24 33.96 -17.53 -57.09
CA GLN A 24 34.29 -18.53 -56.07
C GLN A 24 33.32 -19.72 -56.12
N ASN A 25 32.02 -19.46 -56.25
CA ASN A 25 31.01 -20.49 -56.39
C ASN A 25 31.23 -21.32 -57.66
N LEU A 26 31.55 -20.67 -58.78
CA LEU A 26 31.81 -21.30 -60.06
C LEU A 26 33.13 -22.11 -60.05
N ALA A 27 34.12 -21.67 -59.27
CA ALA A 27 35.34 -22.43 -59.00
C ALA A 27 35.06 -23.73 -58.23
N LEU A 28 34.08 -23.72 -57.33
CA LEU A 28 33.68 -24.87 -56.52
C LEU A 28 32.78 -25.83 -57.29
N THR A 29 31.83 -25.33 -58.08
CA THR A 29 30.85 -26.14 -58.81
C THR A 29 31.43 -26.72 -60.11
N CYS A 30 32.31 -26.00 -60.81
CA CYS A 30 32.83 -26.40 -62.11
C CYS A 30 34.37 -26.53 -62.10
N LYS A 31 34.87 -27.77 -61.94
CA LYS A 31 36.33 -28.07 -61.96
C LYS A 31 37.05 -27.54 -63.21
N ARG A 32 36.37 -27.54 -64.37
CA ARG A 32 36.93 -27.05 -65.65
C ARG A 32 37.15 -25.53 -65.66
N LEU A 33 36.29 -24.78 -64.98
CA LEU A 33 36.35 -23.32 -64.92
C LEU A 33 37.16 -22.81 -63.71
N ARG A 34 37.53 -23.71 -62.79
CA ARG A 34 38.39 -23.38 -61.65
C ARG A 34 39.69 -22.68 -62.04
N GLY A 35 40.35 -23.15 -63.10
CA GLY A 35 41.57 -22.51 -63.62
C GLY A 35 41.33 -21.08 -64.09
N PHE A 36 40.20 -20.84 -64.76
CA PHE A 36 39.79 -19.52 -65.24
C PHE A 36 39.42 -18.57 -64.08
N THR A 37 38.65 -19.03 -63.10
CA THR A 37 38.28 -18.22 -61.91
C THR A 37 39.47 -17.87 -61.02
N MET A 38 40.55 -18.65 -61.13
CA MET A 38 41.81 -18.42 -60.42
C MET A 38 42.84 -17.68 -61.26
N ASP A 39 42.49 -17.25 -62.48
CA ASP A 39 43.39 -16.48 -63.33
C ASP A 39 43.76 -15.15 -62.66
N GLY A 40 45.07 -14.88 -62.60
CA GLY A 40 45.62 -13.70 -61.94
C GLY A 40 45.20 -12.41 -62.63
N LEU A 41 45.06 -12.41 -63.96
CA LEU A 41 44.65 -11.22 -64.71
C LEU A 41 43.19 -10.88 -64.46
N LEU A 42 42.29 -11.87 -64.53
CA LEU A 42 40.87 -11.70 -64.21
C LEU A 42 40.68 -11.21 -62.77
N ARG A 43 41.33 -11.85 -61.80
CA ARG A 43 41.28 -11.43 -60.40
C ARG A 43 41.84 -10.03 -60.18
N ARG A 44 42.96 -9.68 -60.82
CA ARG A 44 43.54 -8.34 -60.74
C ARG A 44 42.59 -7.29 -61.31
N HIS A 45 41.96 -7.56 -62.45
CA HIS A 45 40.99 -6.65 -63.04
C HIS A 45 39.78 -6.44 -62.10
N ILE A 46 39.23 -7.52 -61.55
CA ILE A 46 38.09 -7.43 -60.63
C ILE A 46 38.46 -6.67 -59.36
N LEU A 47 39.59 -7.00 -58.72
CA LEU A 47 40.00 -6.39 -57.46
C LEU A 47 40.44 -4.93 -57.61
N LEU A 48 41.15 -4.57 -58.68
CA LEU A 48 41.74 -3.23 -58.83
C LEU A 48 40.87 -2.26 -59.63
N ILE A 49 40.01 -2.75 -60.53
CA ILE A 49 39.23 -1.88 -61.44
C ILE A 49 37.75 -1.94 -61.08
N ARG A 50 37.16 -3.14 -61.08
CA ARG A 50 35.70 -3.27 -60.93
C ARG A 50 35.22 -3.05 -59.49
N THR A 51 35.86 -3.69 -58.51
CA THR A 51 35.47 -3.58 -57.10
C THR A 51 35.56 -2.13 -56.61
N PRO A 52 36.62 -1.36 -56.87
CA PRO A 52 36.67 0.06 -56.50
C PRO A 52 35.57 0.89 -57.18
N ALA A 53 35.32 0.69 -58.48
CA ALA A 53 34.28 1.44 -59.20
C ALA A 53 32.87 1.17 -58.63
N ARG A 54 32.55 -0.08 -58.26
CA ARG A 54 31.28 -0.43 -57.61
C ARG A 54 31.22 0.06 -56.17
N LEU A 55 32.30 -0.08 -55.42
CA LEU A 55 32.35 0.41 -54.05
C LEU A 55 32.29 1.94 -54.02
N GLN A 56 32.77 2.64 -55.05
CA GLN A 56 32.75 4.10 -55.07
C GLN A 56 31.32 4.66 -54.99
N SER A 57 30.36 4.07 -55.72
CA SER A 57 28.95 4.48 -55.61
C SER A 57 28.36 4.16 -54.23
N SER A 58 28.64 2.98 -53.68
CA SER A 58 28.17 2.60 -52.33
C SER A 58 28.85 3.41 -51.21
N LEU A 59 30.12 3.78 -51.38
CA LEU A 59 30.89 4.59 -50.44
C LEU A 59 30.48 6.06 -50.50
N ALA A 60 30.01 6.55 -51.66
CA ALA A 60 29.47 7.90 -51.80
C ALA A 60 28.22 8.12 -50.93
N ASP A 61 27.34 7.11 -50.87
CA ASP A 61 26.11 7.15 -50.06
C ASP A 61 26.35 6.76 -48.58
N ARG A 62 27.58 6.46 -48.19
CA ARG A 62 27.89 5.98 -46.84
C ARG A 62 27.67 7.10 -45.82
N PRO A 63 26.82 6.91 -44.81
CA PRO A 63 26.66 7.89 -43.75
C PRO A 63 27.96 8.09 -42.96
N SER A 64 28.23 9.33 -42.55
CA SER A 64 29.39 9.63 -41.73
C SER A 64 29.34 8.85 -40.40
N ARG A 65 30.53 8.55 -39.84
CA ARG A 65 30.64 7.85 -38.55
C ARG A 65 29.92 8.61 -37.44
N ASP A 66 29.96 9.95 -37.48
CA ASP A 66 29.23 10.80 -36.54
C ASP A 66 27.72 10.64 -36.69
N ARG A 67 27.19 10.58 -37.92
CA ARG A 67 25.77 10.33 -38.16
C ARG A 67 25.33 8.97 -37.61
N LEU A 68 26.13 7.92 -37.82
CA LEU A 68 25.87 6.59 -37.27
C LEU A 68 25.92 6.56 -35.73
N ALA A 69 26.80 7.35 -35.12
CA ALA A 69 26.86 7.50 -33.66
C ALA A 69 25.63 8.22 -33.10
N THR A 70 25.21 9.31 -33.73
CA THR A 70 24.00 10.08 -33.36
C THR A 70 22.74 9.23 -33.49
N GLN A 71 22.66 8.36 -34.51
CA GLN A 71 21.56 7.40 -34.69
C GLN A 71 21.65 6.18 -33.76
N ASN A 72 22.66 6.12 -32.87
CA ASN A 72 22.89 5.00 -31.96
C ASN A 72 23.04 3.64 -32.67
N ILE A 73 23.51 3.67 -33.93
CA ILE A 73 23.89 2.48 -34.71
C ILE A 73 25.31 2.09 -34.32
N LEU A 74 26.22 3.06 -34.30
CA LEU A 74 27.59 2.86 -33.85
C LEU A 74 27.68 3.13 -32.35
N ARG A 75 27.85 2.06 -31.57
CA ARG A 75 27.86 2.10 -30.10
C ARG A 75 29.24 1.79 -29.54
N GLY A 76 29.56 2.36 -28.39
CA GLY A 76 30.87 2.19 -27.76
C GLY A 76 31.06 3.12 -26.56
N VAL A 77 32.16 2.91 -25.84
CA VAL A 77 32.58 3.86 -24.80
C VAL A 77 33.27 5.04 -25.48
N ARG A 78 32.79 6.27 -25.22
CA ARG A 78 33.35 7.52 -25.77
C ARG A 78 33.46 7.50 -27.31
N VAL A 79 32.38 7.08 -27.99
CA VAL A 79 32.31 6.96 -29.47
C VAL A 79 32.80 8.22 -30.18
N GLN A 80 32.29 9.39 -29.82
CA GLN A 80 32.67 10.66 -30.48
C GLN A 80 34.17 10.95 -30.39
N PHE A 81 34.77 10.73 -29.22
CA PHE A 81 36.21 10.89 -29.01
C PHE A 81 37.04 9.92 -29.87
N ASN A 82 36.59 8.67 -29.98
CA ASN A 82 37.25 7.68 -30.82
C ASN A 82 37.09 7.99 -32.32
N ILE A 83 35.98 8.59 -32.74
CA ILE A 83 35.79 9.07 -34.12
C ILE A 83 36.76 10.21 -34.42
N GLN A 84 36.84 11.22 -33.55
CA GLN A 84 37.74 12.37 -33.70
C GLN A 84 39.21 11.97 -33.77
N ARG A 85 39.62 10.95 -33.01
CA ARG A 85 41.00 10.42 -33.04
C ARG A 85 41.26 9.42 -34.16
N GLY A 86 40.27 9.11 -34.99
CA GLY A 86 40.38 8.10 -36.05
C GLY A 86 40.53 6.66 -35.54
N HIS A 87 40.30 6.41 -34.23
CA HIS A 87 40.42 5.07 -33.67
C HIS A 87 39.33 4.14 -34.19
N TYR A 88 39.68 2.86 -34.36
CA TYR A 88 38.75 1.82 -34.79
C TYR A 88 37.84 1.41 -33.62
N ILE A 89 36.52 1.62 -33.76
CA ILE A 89 35.56 1.44 -32.66
C ILE A 89 35.17 -0.04 -32.48
N GLY A 90 35.35 -0.86 -33.52
CA GLY A 90 35.09 -2.30 -33.50
C GLY A 90 36.23 -3.16 -32.95
N GLY A 91 37.29 -2.55 -32.39
CA GLY A 91 38.40 -3.31 -31.81
C GLY A 91 37.96 -4.12 -30.59
N ALA A 92 38.54 -5.31 -30.38
CA ALA A 92 38.17 -6.21 -29.28
C ALA A 92 38.21 -5.54 -27.89
N ALA A 93 39.17 -4.64 -27.66
CA ALA A 93 39.25 -3.86 -26.42
C ALA A 93 38.05 -2.91 -26.26
N SER A 94 37.72 -2.12 -27.30
CA SER A 94 36.58 -1.19 -27.31
C SER A 94 35.26 -1.92 -27.09
N VAL A 95 35.06 -3.06 -27.77
CA VAL A 95 33.87 -3.90 -27.63
C VAL A 95 33.74 -4.43 -26.20
N ARG A 96 34.82 -4.96 -25.61
CA ARG A 96 34.81 -5.44 -24.21
C ARG A 96 34.47 -4.31 -23.23
N SER A 97 35.10 -3.14 -23.37
CA SER A 97 34.82 -1.98 -22.52
C SER A 97 33.36 -1.53 -22.61
N TYR A 98 32.79 -1.53 -23.82
CA TYR A 98 31.38 -1.20 -24.03
C TYR A 98 30.42 -2.22 -23.43
N GLN A 99 30.72 -3.51 -23.54
CA GLN A 99 29.92 -4.56 -22.92
C GLN A 99 29.94 -4.45 -21.40
N ILE A 100 31.11 -4.19 -20.81
CA ILE A 100 31.26 -3.96 -19.37
C ILE A 100 30.45 -2.72 -18.95
N SER A 101 30.57 -1.60 -19.67
CA SER A 101 29.82 -0.40 -19.34
C SER A 101 28.31 -0.63 -19.40
N CYS A 102 27.81 -1.37 -20.40
CA CYS A 102 26.39 -1.73 -20.48
C CYS A 102 25.93 -2.59 -19.30
N ARG A 103 26.75 -3.55 -18.86
CA ARG A 103 26.42 -4.39 -17.69
C ARG A 103 26.35 -3.55 -16.41
N LEU A 104 27.33 -2.67 -16.21
CA LEU A 104 27.36 -1.75 -15.07
C LEU A 104 26.17 -0.80 -15.07
N GLU A 105 25.85 -0.21 -16.22
CA GLU A 105 24.69 0.68 -16.37
C GLU A 105 23.39 -0.04 -16.01
N ARG A 106 23.18 -1.25 -16.55
CA ARG A 106 22.02 -2.08 -16.20
C ARG A 106 21.96 -2.38 -14.71
N GLN A 107 23.08 -2.70 -14.07
CA GLN A 107 23.13 -2.95 -12.64
C GLN A 107 22.80 -1.69 -11.82
N ILE A 108 23.33 -0.53 -12.20
CA ILE A 108 23.06 0.76 -11.55
C ILE A 108 21.57 1.11 -11.67
N VAL A 109 21.01 0.98 -12.87
CA VAL A 109 19.58 1.22 -13.14
C VAL A 109 18.72 0.24 -12.35
N SER A 110 19.05 -1.04 -12.36
CA SER A 110 18.36 -2.08 -11.59
C SER A 110 18.37 -1.78 -10.09
N ASN A 111 19.52 -1.40 -9.53
CA ASN A 111 19.65 -1.03 -8.12
C ASN A 111 18.86 0.24 -7.78
N ARG A 112 18.83 1.21 -8.70
CA ARG A 112 18.03 2.44 -8.53
C ARG A 112 16.53 2.14 -8.54
N ILE A 113 16.06 1.37 -9.51
CA ILE A 113 14.66 0.94 -9.62
C ILE A 113 14.28 0.13 -8.37
N SER A 114 15.11 -0.83 -7.97
CA SER A 114 14.87 -1.65 -6.78
C SER A 114 14.73 -0.81 -5.51
N ARG A 115 15.60 0.20 -5.33
CA ARG A 115 15.46 1.15 -4.21
C ARG A 115 14.17 1.96 -4.29
N LYS A 116 13.81 2.48 -5.48
CA LYS A 116 12.57 3.23 -5.68
C LYS A 116 11.32 2.38 -5.49
N LEU A 117 11.36 1.10 -5.85
CA LEU A 117 10.28 0.15 -5.62
C LEU A 117 10.15 -0.22 -4.13
N LYS A 118 11.27 -0.38 -3.41
CA LYS A 118 11.25 -0.58 -1.95
C LYS A 118 10.71 0.62 -1.19
N MET A 119 11.02 1.84 -1.65
CA MET A 119 10.50 3.09 -1.09
C MET A 119 9.17 3.53 -1.71
N ARG A 120 8.49 2.64 -2.46
CA ARG A 120 7.20 2.98 -3.05
C ARG A 120 6.19 3.15 -1.91
N PRO A 121 5.55 4.33 -1.78
CA PRO A 121 4.53 4.52 -0.75
C PRO A 121 3.38 3.55 -0.98
N ASP A 122 2.77 3.10 0.13
CA ASP A 122 1.58 2.27 0.03
C ASP A 122 0.42 3.08 -0.54
N TRP A 123 -0.58 2.37 -1.08
CA TRP A 123 -1.73 3.01 -1.71
C TRP A 123 -2.52 3.88 -0.71
N THR A 124 -2.56 3.49 0.57
CA THR A 124 -3.11 4.27 1.69
C THR A 124 -2.44 5.62 1.82
N GLU A 125 -1.10 5.66 1.90
CA GLU A 125 -0.34 6.91 2.00
C GLU A 125 -0.56 7.84 0.81
N LEU A 126 -0.74 7.28 -0.40
CA LEU A 126 -1.03 8.07 -1.59
C LEU A 126 -2.41 8.73 -1.54
N VAL A 127 -3.40 8.05 -0.96
CA VAL A 127 -4.74 8.59 -0.74
C VAL A 127 -4.74 9.64 0.36
N GLU A 128 -4.06 9.39 1.49
CA GLU A 128 -3.91 10.36 2.58
C GLU A 128 -3.23 11.66 2.12
N LYS A 129 -2.25 11.55 1.21
CA LYS A 129 -1.59 12.71 0.58
C LYS A 129 -2.44 13.41 -0.49
N GLY A 130 -3.63 12.90 -0.79
CA GLY A 130 -4.52 13.43 -1.83
C GLY A 130 -3.97 13.28 -3.26
N LEU A 131 -2.98 12.39 -3.47
CA LEU A 131 -2.42 12.11 -4.81
C LEU A 131 -3.30 11.16 -5.61
N VAL A 132 -4.08 10.31 -4.91
CA VAL A 132 -5.02 9.36 -5.51
C VAL A 132 -6.40 9.56 -4.88
N PRO A 133 -7.48 9.68 -5.68
CA PRO A 133 -8.84 9.73 -5.16
C PRO A 133 -9.26 8.49 -4.35
N ASP A 134 -9.91 8.68 -3.20
CA ASP A 134 -10.42 7.62 -2.31
C ASP A 134 -11.32 6.60 -3.02
N VAL A 135 -12.01 7.01 -4.09
CA VAL A 135 -12.91 6.13 -4.85
C VAL A 135 -12.19 5.00 -5.57
N MET A 136 -10.88 5.10 -5.75
CA MET A 136 -10.04 4.02 -6.26
C MET A 136 -9.53 3.08 -5.17
N PHE A 137 -9.81 3.38 -3.90
CA PHE A 137 -9.47 2.50 -2.80
C PHE A 137 -10.40 1.27 -2.85
N ILE A 138 -9.86 0.16 -3.34
CA ILE A 138 -10.43 -1.16 -3.07
C ILE A 138 -10.34 -1.33 -1.55
N SER A 139 -11.40 -1.80 -0.87
CA SER A 139 -11.41 -1.82 0.61
C SER A 139 -10.16 -2.52 1.14
N GLN A 140 -9.66 -2.08 2.30
CA GLN A 140 -8.47 -2.69 2.90
C GLN A 140 -8.60 -4.22 3.02
N GLU A 141 -9.80 -4.69 3.33
CA GLU A 141 -10.17 -6.11 3.33
C GLU A 141 -9.95 -6.79 1.99
N ASP A 142 -10.34 -6.17 0.87
CA ASP A 142 -10.15 -6.72 -0.47
C ASP A 142 -8.66 -6.74 -0.86
N TYR A 143 -7.89 -5.74 -0.41
CA TYR A 143 -6.44 -5.69 -0.62
C TYR A 143 -5.73 -6.80 0.16
N GLU A 144 -6.06 -6.97 1.44
CA GLU A 144 -5.52 -8.03 2.30
C GLU A 144 -5.91 -9.41 1.79
N ALA A 145 -7.17 -9.60 1.39
CA ALA A 145 -7.63 -10.86 0.77
C ALA A 145 -6.85 -11.16 -0.52
N LYS A 146 -6.60 -10.17 -1.37
CA LYS A 146 -5.78 -10.33 -2.58
C LYS A 146 -4.32 -10.65 -2.24
N ARG A 147 -3.76 -10.02 -1.21
CA ARG A 147 -2.38 -10.30 -0.73
C ARG A 147 -2.25 -11.72 -0.20
N GLN A 148 -3.19 -12.17 0.62
CA GLN A 148 -3.27 -13.54 1.13
C GLN A 148 -3.39 -14.55 -0.02
N TRP A 149 -4.26 -14.28 -0.99
CA TRP A 149 -4.42 -15.13 -2.17
C TRP A 149 -3.14 -15.24 -3.01
N LEU A 150 -2.40 -14.14 -3.20
CA LEU A 150 -1.11 -14.16 -3.89
C LEU A 150 -0.05 -14.96 -3.13
N ALA A 151 0.03 -14.79 -1.81
CA ALA A 151 0.94 -15.56 -0.96
C ALA A 151 0.63 -17.06 -1.02
N TYR A 152 -0.65 -17.41 -0.94
CA TYR A 152 -1.13 -18.78 -1.09
C TYR A 152 -0.76 -19.37 -2.47
N ARG A 153 -0.99 -18.62 -3.55
CA ARG A 153 -0.62 -19.04 -4.91
C ARG A 153 0.89 -19.25 -5.05
N GLN A 154 1.71 -18.40 -4.44
CA GLN A 154 3.16 -18.55 -4.44
C GLN A 154 3.60 -19.80 -3.67
N GLN A 155 2.99 -20.09 -2.52
CA GLN A 155 3.23 -21.32 -1.77
C GLN A 155 2.85 -22.56 -2.60
N GLN A 156 1.72 -22.54 -3.30
CA GLN A 156 1.36 -23.62 -4.21
C GLN A 156 2.38 -23.82 -5.33
N GLN A 157 2.86 -22.73 -5.96
CA GLN A 157 3.89 -22.84 -7.00
C GLN A 157 5.20 -23.47 -6.49
N LEU A 158 5.62 -23.12 -5.27
CA LEU A 158 6.79 -23.74 -4.63
C LEU A 158 6.53 -25.21 -4.31
N PHE A 159 5.34 -25.55 -3.84
CA PHE A 159 4.93 -26.92 -3.58
C PHE A 159 5.00 -27.78 -4.85
N TYR A 160 4.40 -27.32 -5.96
CA TYR A 160 4.45 -28.03 -7.24
C TYR A 160 5.88 -28.13 -7.79
N ARG A 161 6.67 -27.05 -7.73
CA ARG A 161 8.07 -27.07 -8.17
C ARG A 161 8.90 -28.11 -7.44
N ASN A 162 8.68 -28.27 -6.13
CA ASN A 162 9.38 -29.26 -5.33
C ASN A 162 8.93 -30.70 -5.64
N GLN A 163 7.67 -30.90 -6.02
CA GLN A 163 7.17 -32.21 -6.45
C GLN A 163 7.66 -32.61 -7.86
N SER A 164 7.87 -31.64 -8.75
CA SER A 164 8.34 -31.92 -10.12
C SER A 164 9.82 -32.37 -10.20
N CYS A 165 10.59 -32.26 -9.12
CA CYS A 165 11.99 -32.70 -9.08
C CYS A 165 12.18 -34.14 -8.57
N THR A 166 11.10 -34.87 -8.26
CA THR A 166 11.15 -36.26 -7.80
C THR A 166 10.46 -37.19 -8.80
N HIS A 167 10.81 -37.11 -10.09
CA HIS A 167 10.52 -38.20 -11.02
C HIS A 167 11.76 -39.12 -11.10
N PRO A 168 11.71 -40.34 -10.52
CA PRO A 168 12.85 -41.25 -10.49
C PRO A 168 13.02 -42.07 -11.79
N LEU A 169 12.57 -41.57 -12.94
CA LEU A 169 12.36 -42.40 -14.14
C LEU A 169 13.37 -42.24 -15.28
N ASP A 170 14.43 -41.45 -15.13
CA ASP A 170 15.54 -41.43 -16.10
C ASP A 170 16.86 -41.89 -15.46
N ARG A 171 16.80 -43.03 -14.75
CA ARG A 171 18.00 -43.86 -14.54
C ARG A 171 18.01 -44.92 -15.64
N GLU A 172 18.17 -44.48 -16.88
CA GLU A 172 18.61 -45.39 -17.92
C GLU A 172 20.03 -45.81 -17.56
N GLU A 173 20.18 -47.10 -17.30
CA GLU A 173 21.45 -47.79 -17.15
C GLU A 173 22.22 -47.67 -18.46
N SER A 174 23.05 -46.62 -18.60
CA SER A 174 24.07 -46.58 -19.66
C SER A 174 25.23 -47.46 -19.21
N MET A 175 25.17 -48.69 -19.68
CA MET A 175 26.26 -49.65 -19.73
C MET A 175 27.37 -49.12 -20.65
N ASP A 176 28.62 -49.20 -20.17
CA ASP A 176 29.89 -49.10 -20.88
C ASP A 176 30.26 -47.80 -21.62
N ASP A 177 31.23 -47.05 -21.07
CA ASP A 177 32.57 -47.06 -21.68
C ASP A 177 33.63 -46.47 -20.74
N SER A 178 34.66 -47.28 -20.52
CA SER A 178 35.88 -46.97 -19.78
C SER A 178 36.72 -45.93 -20.50
N ILE A 179 36.96 -44.76 -19.89
CA ILE A 179 38.22 -44.04 -20.09
C ILE A 179 38.67 -43.44 -18.75
N ASP A 180 39.82 -43.92 -18.30
CA ASP A 180 40.61 -43.43 -17.18
C ASP A 180 40.75 -41.90 -17.19
N ASN A 181 40.50 -41.26 -16.05
CA ASN A 181 41.25 -40.07 -15.66
C ASN A 181 41.27 -39.92 -14.13
N LEU A 182 42.45 -40.21 -13.60
CA LEU A 182 42.93 -39.92 -12.26
C LEU A 182 42.91 -38.40 -12.00
N LEU A 183 42.29 -37.95 -10.90
CA LEU A 183 42.68 -36.79 -10.04
C LEU A 183 41.60 -36.52 -8.96
N PRO A 184 41.93 -35.83 -7.85
CA PRO A 184 41.78 -36.42 -6.53
C PRO A 184 40.62 -35.81 -5.72
N HIS A 185 40.24 -36.61 -4.73
CA HIS A 185 39.18 -36.41 -3.75
C HIS A 185 39.18 -35.02 -3.10
N SER A 186 37.99 -34.41 -3.08
CA SER A 186 37.62 -33.37 -2.13
C SER A 186 36.66 -33.98 -1.09
N PRO A 187 36.77 -33.61 0.21
CA PRO A 187 36.07 -34.30 1.27
C PRO A 187 34.58 -33.96 1.33
N THR A 188 33.77 -35.01 1.41
CA THR A 188 32.33 -35.03 1.60
C THR A 188 31.92 -34.33 2.89
N LEU A 189 31.21 -33.20 2.76
CA LEU A 189 30.48 -32.58 3.86
C LEU A 189 29.17 -33.35 4.06
N VAL A 190 29.06 -33.99 5.22
CA VAL A 190 27.88 -34.71 5.71
C VAL A 190 26.74 -33.72 5.89
N VAL A 191 25.67 -33.89 5.10
CA VAL A 191 24.41 -33.17 5.25
C VAL A 191 23.55 -33.94 6.27
N PRO A 192 23.08 -33.31 7.36
CA PRO A 192 22.20 -33.96 8.32
C PRO A 192 20.78 -34.08 7.77
N THR A 193 20.27 -35.31 7.76
CA THR A 193 18.89 -35.67 7.46
C THR A 193 17.98 -35.13 8.58
N HIS A 194 17.33 -34.00 8.34
CA HIS A 194 16.27 -33.52 9.23
C HIS A 194 14.95 -34.21 8.88
N THR A 195 14.57 -35.14 9.75
CA THR A 195 13.26 -35.79 9.83
C THR A 195 12.17 -34.73 10.00
N SER A 196 11.52 -34.35 8.90
CA SER A 196 10.36 -33.46 8.89
C SER A 196 9.13 -34.26 9.35
N GLN A 197 8.82 -34.20 10.65
CA GLN A 197 7.52 -34.58 11.17
C GLN A 197 6.45 -33.65 10.57
N GLN A 198 5.62 -34.19 9.68
CA GLN A 198 4.36 -33.57 9.31
C GLN A 198 3.42 -33.60 10.53
N PRO A 199 2.89 -32.44 10.98
CA PRO A 199 1.73 -32.46 11.86
C PRO A 199 0.49 -32.86 11.05
N ASN A 200 -0.07 -34.00 11.44
CA ASN A 200 -1.34 -34.53 11.00
C ASN A 200 -2.46 -33.56 11.43
N PRO A 201 -3.23 -32.94 10.52
CA PRO A 201 -4.40 -32.17 10.93
C PRO A 201 -5.52 -33.16 11.24
N GLN A 202 -5.65 -33.51 12.51
CA GLN A 202 -6.82 -34.20 13.01
C GLN A 202 -8.06 -33.34 12.78
N SER A 203 -8.94 -33.92 11.99
CA SER A 203 -10.38 -33.68 11.89
C SER A 203 -11.01 -33.26 13.22
N SER A 204 -11.33 -31.98 13.36
CA SER A 204 -12.39 -31.51 14.24
C SER A 204 -13.65 -31.33 13.42
N GLU A 205 -14.48 -32.37 13.45
CA GLU A 205 -15.91 -32.30 13.17
C GLU A 205 -16.57 -31.32 14.15
N GLY A 206 -17.56 -30.55 13.66
CA GLY A 206 -18.51 -29.85 14.50
C GLY A 206 -18.38 -28.33 14.50
N ALA A 207 -19.04 -27.69 13.54
CA ALA A 207 -19.87 -26.50 13.77
C ALA A 207 -20.53 -26.08 12.45
N GLU A 208 -21.74 -26.56 12.24
CA GLU A 208 -22.66 -26.08 11.22
C GLU A 208 -23.05 -24.62 11.50
N HIS A 209 -22.21 -23.69 11.09
CA HIS A 209 -22.63 -22.31 10.86
C HIS A 209 -22.64 -22.06 9.37
N SER A 210 -23.79 -22.39 8.76
CA SER A 210 -24.20 -21.89 7.45
C SER A 210 -24.32 -20.37 7.54
N TYR A 211 -23.19 -19.68 7.41
CA TYR A 211 -23.16 -18.27 7.08
C TYR A 211 -23.81 -18.12 5.71
N LEU A 212 -24.95 -17.44 5.69
CA LEU A 212 -25.63 -16.97 4.49
C LEU A 212 -24.59 -16.28 3.60
N ASN A 213 -24.13 -17.02 2.57
CA ASN A 213 -23.33 -16.50 1.47
C ASN A 213 -24.16 -15.47 0.72
N HIS A 214 -24.22 -14.24 1.25
CA HIS A 214 -24.71 -13.11 0.50
C HIS A 214 -23.82 -13.00 -0.73
N PRO A 215 -24.39 -13.03 -1.96
CA PRO A 215 -23.60 -12.89 -3.17
C PRO A 215 -22.86 -11.56 -3.05
N ARG A 216 -21.56 -11.63 -2.75
CA ARG A 216 -20.67 -10.49 -2.62
C ARG A 216 -20.78 -9.76 -3.95
N ARG A 217 -21.55 -8.67 -3.99
CA ARG A 217 -21.71 -7.85 -5.19
C ARG A 217 -20.30 -7.47 -5.61
N GLN A 218 -19.80 -8.13 -6.65
CA GLN A 218 -18.49 -7.84 -7.19
C GLN A 218 -18.53 -6.38 -7.61
N ARG A 219 -17.87 -5.53 -6.82
CA ARG A 219 -17.75 -4.11 -7.16
C ARG A 219 -16.96 -4.08 -8.46
N LYS A 220 -17.64 -3.79 -9.56
CA LYS A 220 -17.00 -3.62 -10.87
C LYS A 220 -15.96 -2.53 -10.68
N SER A 221 -14.68 -2.88 -10.82
CA SER A 221 -13.60 -1.92 -10.72
C SER A 221 -13.83 -0.83 -11.76
N ILE A 222 -13.83 0.42 -11.30
CA ILE A 222 -14.01 1.56 -12.19
C ILE A 222 -12.78 1.63 -13.11
N SER A 223 -12.98 1.69 -14.42
CA SER A 223 -11.90 1.82 -15.39
C SER A 223 -11.08 3.09 -15.13
N MET A 224 -9.74 2.98 -15.21
CA MET A 224 -8.83 4.12 -15.02
C MET A 224 -9.14 5.28 -15.97
N ALA A 225 -9.68 5.01 -17.16
CA ALA A 225 -10.05 6.03 -18.13
C ALA A 225 -11.25 6.90 -17.69
N LEU A 226 -12.06 6.42 -16.74
CA LEU A 226 -13.27 7.11 -16.27
C LEU A 226 -13.01 8.02 -15.07
N ILE A 227 -11.85 7.92 -14.41
CA ILE A 227 -11.53 8.68 -13.20
C ILE A 227 -11.67 10.19 -13.41
N PRO A 228 -11.08 10.80 -14.46
CA PRO A 228 -11.18 12.26 -14.63
C PRO A 228 -12.63 12.70 -14.81
N LYS A 229 -13.45 11.89 -15.50
CA LYS A 229 -14.87 12.17 -15.74
C LYS A 229 -15.69 12.09 -14.45
N ILE A 230 -15.42 11.09 -13.60
CA ILE A 230 -16.09 10.92 -12.31
C ILE A 230 -15.75 12.09 -11.37
N GLU A 231 -14.51 12.56 -11.37
CA GLU A 231 -14.13 13.70 -10.54
C GLU A 231 -14.83 15.00 -10.97
N ILE A 232 -14.90 15.25 -12.28
CA ILE A 232 -15.66 16.38 -12.84
C ILE A 232 -17.14 16.27 -12.46
N LEU A 233 -17.73 15.09 -12.60
CA LEU A 233 -19.13 14.85 -12.23
C LEU A 233 -19.36 15.10 -10.74
N ARG A 234 -18.46 14.63 -9.87
CA ARG A 234 -18.56 14.83 -8.43
C ARG A 234 -18.50 16.32 -8.08
N LYS A 235 -17.53 17.06 -8.63
CA LYS A 235 -17.43 18.51 -8.46
C LYS A 235 -18.70 19.23 -8.95
N ALA A 236 -19.27 18.80 -10.08
CA ALA A 236 -20.52 19.35 -10.60
C ALA A 236 -21.71 19.06 -9.67
N MET A 237 -21.82 17.84 -9.15
CA MET A 237 -22.85 17.45 -8.20
C MET A 237 -22.73 18.19 -6.86
N ASP A 238 -21.51 18.37 -6.35
CA ASP A 238 -21.26 19.12 -5.12
C ASP A 238 -21.57 20.61 -5.30
N ARG A 239 -21.22 21.19 -6.45
CA ARG A 239 -21.61 22.55 -6.83
C ARG A 239 -23.12 22.71 -6.91
N ASP A 240 -23.84 21.76 -7.49
CA ASP A 240 -25.30 21.80 -7.55
C ASP A 240 -25.94 21.63 -6.16
N ARG A 241 -25.44 20.72 -5.33
CA ARG A 241 -25.87 20.59 -3.92
C ARG A 241 -25.65 21.88 -3.14
N LEU A 242 -24.46 22.48 -3.23
CA LEU A 242 -24.14 23.75 -2.59
C LEU A 242 -25.04 24.87 -3.11
N SER A 243 -25.26 24.95 -4.42
CA SER A 243 -26.18 25.91 -5.04
C SER A 243 -27.59 25.78 -4.45
N ARG A 244 -28.12 24.57 -4.34
CA ARG A 244 -29.43 24.32 -3.71
C ARG A 244 -29.45 24.71 -2.24
N PHE A 245 -28.38 24.46 -1.49
CA PHE A 245 -28.27 24.88 -0.08
C PHE A 245 -28.19 26.40 0.08
N VAL A 246 -27.49 27.09 -0.82
CA VAL A 246 -27.39 28.55 -0.84
C VAL A 246 -28.74 29.16 -1.20
N GLN A 247 -29.46 28.61 -2.19
CA GLN A 247 -30.80 29.05 -2.56
C GLN A 247 -31.83 28.82 -1.46
N LYS A 248 -31.73 27.68 -0.76
CA LYS A 248 -32.58 27.35 0.40
C LYS A 248 -32.09 27.97 1.70
N ARG A 249 -31.08 28.83 1.67
CA ARG A 249 -30.54 29.44 2.89
C ARG A 249 -31.62 30.36 3.47
N PRO A 250 -32.19 30.02 4.65
CA PRO A 250 -33.14 30.90 5.31
C PRO A 250 -32.53 32.28 5.53
N SER A 251 -33.34 33.30 5.29
CA SER A 251 -32.95 34.68 5.59
C SER A 251 -32.68 34.83 7.10
N PRO A 252 -31.83 35.78 7.52
CA PRO A 252 -31.52 35.98 8.94
C PRO A 252 -32.77 36.19 9.83
N THR A 253 -33.82 36.78 9.25
CA THR A 253 -35.12 37.01 9.90
C THR A 253 -35.90 35.70 10.10
N GLU A 254 -35.95 34.83 9.10
CA GLU A 254 -36.58 33.50 9.19
C GLU A 254 -35.85 32.59 10.19
N LEU A 255 -34.52 32.71 10.26
CA LEU A 255 -33.69 31.95 11.18
C LEU A 255 -34.03 32.22 12.67
N ASN A 256 -34.44 33.45 12.99
CA ASN A 256 -34.90 33.84 14.33
C ASN A 256 -36.33 33.38 14.64
N ARG A 257 -37.18 33.19 13.63
CA ARG A 257 -38.59 32.79 13.82
C ARG A 257 -38.73 31.29 14.10
N SER A 258 -37.83 30.46 13.59
CA SER A 258 -37.88 29.02 13.83
C SER A 258 -37.31 28.67 15.22
N PRO A 259 -38.07 27.99 16.09
CA PRO A 259 -37.63 27.66 17.45
C PRO A 259 -36.44 26.69 17.47
N LYS A 260 -36.31 25.84 16.45
CA LYS A 260 -35.20 24.90 16.28
C LYS A 260 -33.90 25.57 15.87
N THR A 261 -33.96 26.63 15.08
CA THR A 261 -32.77 27.38 14.64
C THR A 261 -32.39 28.48 15.63
N ALA A 262 -33.37 29.07 16.30
CA ALA A 262 -33.13 30.03 17.38
C ALA A 262 -32.31 29.41 18.52
N THR A 263 -32.52 28.12 18.84
CA THR A 263 -31.72 27.41 19.85
C THR A 263 -30.26 27.26 19.43
N VAL A 264 -29.99 26.91 18.17
CA VAL A 264 -28.62 26.79 17.64
C VAL A 264 -27.93 28.15 17.59
N LEU A 265 -28.63 29.19 17.14
CA LEU A 265 -28.13 30.57 17.14
C LEU A 265 -27.82 31.07 18.56
N HIS A 266 -28.70 30.80 19.52
CA HIS A 266 -28.47 31.14 20.92
C HIS A 266 -27.31 30.37 21.54
N ALA A 267 -27.16 29.08 21.20
CA ALA A 267 -26.04 28.26 21.65
C ALA A 267 -24.67 28.79 21.17
N HIS A 268 -24.64 29.36 19.96
CA HIS A 268 -23.44 30.00 19.41
C HIS A 268 -23.37 31.52 19.63
N HIS A 269 -24.29 32.09 20.41
CA HIS A 269 -24.41 33.53 20.65
C HIS A 269 -24.47 34.40 19.38
N LEU A 270 -24.97 33.84 18.28
CA LEU A 270 -25.18 34.54 17.03
C LEU A 270 -26.58 35.13 17.03
N THR A 271 -26.73 36.40 17.40
CA THR A 271 -27.99 37.12 17.17
C THR A 271 -27.98 37.69 15.76
N ALA A 272 -29.05 37.46 14.98
CA ALA A 272 -29.10 37.90 13.57
C ALA A 272 -28.96 39.42 13.38
N PHE A 273 -29.05 40.20 14.45
CA PHE A 273 -28.95 41.65 14.47
C PHE A 273 -27.83 42.17 15.37
N SER A 274 -26.86 41.34 15.78
CA SER A 274 -25.66 41.84 16.43
C SER A 274 -24.86 42.66 15.43
N THR A 275 -24.79 43.97 15.66
CA THR A 275 -23.84 44.87 14.99
C THR A 275 -22.40 44.64 15.47
N ALA A 276 -22.20 43.88 16.55
CA ALA A 276 -20.87 43.55 17.05
C ALA A 276 -20.20 42.53 16.12
N SER A 277 -18.92 42.78 15.81
CA SER A 277 -18.09 41.86 15.03
C SER A 277 -18.05 40.48 15.68
N SER A 278 -17.86 39.41 14.90
CA SER A 278 -17.88 38.03 15.43
C SER A 278 -16.85 37.82 16.56
N ALA A 279 -15.73 38.55 16.52
CA ALA A 279 -14.71 38.55 17.56
C ALA A 279 -15.22 39.07 18.92
N LEU A 280 -16.20 39.97 18.91
CA LEU A 280 -16.81 40.53 20.11
C LEU A 280 -18.01 39.73 20.58
N ALA A 281 -18.62 38.90 19.74
CA ALA A 281 -19.84 38.14 20.07
C ALA A 281 -19.68 37.33 21.36
N GLN A 282 -18.56 36.60 21.52
CA GLN A 282 -18.28 35.81 22.71
C GLN A 282 -18.12 36.68 23.97
N LYS A 283 -17.42 37.81 23.86
CA LYS A 283 -17.25 38.75 24.98
C LYS A 283 -18.58 39.42 25.36
N THR A 284 -19.40 39.78 24.38
CA THR A 284 -20.73 40.34 24.62
C THR A 284 -21.67 39.33 25.27
N ALA A 285 -21.57 38.05 24.90
CA ALA A 285 -22.33 36.98 25.55
C ALA A 285 -21.91 36.79 27.00
N GLN A 286 -20.61 36.70 27.27
CA GLN A 286 -20.06 36.63 28.62
C GLN A 286 -20.49 37.83 29.47
N LEU A 287 -20.37 39.04 28.92
CA LEU A 287 -20.80 40.27 29.61
C LEU A 287 -22.32 40.25 29.86
N SER A 288 -23.13 39.81 28.91
CA SER A 288 -24.58 39.67 29.11
C SER A 288 -24.92 38.66 30.20
N PHE A 289 -24.17 37.57 30.30
CA PHE A 289 -24.31 36.56 31.34
C PHE A 289 -23.94 37.14 32.70
N LEU A 290 -22.81 37.84 32.80
CA LEU A 290 -22.37 38.51 34.03
C LEU A 290 -23.36 39.58 34.48
N LEU A 291 -23.87 40.40 33.56
CA LEU A 291 -24.88 41.42 33.87
C LEU A 291 -26.22 40.80 34.30
N LYS A 292 -26.66 39.72 33.65
CA LYS A 292 -27.87 38.99 34.07
C LYS A 292 -27.69 38.32 35.43
N GLY A 293 -26.54 37.70 35.66
CA GLY A 293 -26.19 37.08 36.94
C GLY A 293 -26.11 38.10 38.07
N GLY A 294 -25.50 39.27 37.83
CA GLY A 294 -25.45 40.37 38.79
C GLY A 294 -26.84 40.94 39.11
N ARG A 295 -27.69 41.15 38.09
CA ARG A 295 -29.08 41.58 38.31
C ARG A 295 -29.89 40.54 39.08
N LEU A 296 -29.75 39.26 38.73
CA LEU A 296 -30.43 38.16 39.42
C LEU A 296 -29.95 38.05 40.87
N GLY A 297 -28.64 38.14 41.10
CA GLY A 297 -28.03 38.15 42.42
C GLY A 297 -28.54 39.31 43.27
N HIS A 298 -28.57 40.53 42.73
CA HIS A 298 -29.18 41.68 43.38
C HIS A 298 -30.67 41.45 43.69
N TRP A 299 -31.43 40.90 42.75
CA TRP A 299 -32.85 40.59 42.94
C TRP A 299 -33.08 39.53 44.02
N LEU A 300 -32.19 38.55 44.11
CA LEU A 300 -32.21 37.51 45.15
C LEU A 300 -31.74 38.03 46.51
N TYR A 301 -30.78 38.95 46.54
CA TYR A 301 -30.25 39.55 47.77
C TYR A 301 -31.27 40.49 48.42
N HIS A 302 -31.95 41.29 47.60
CA HIS A 302 -33.06 42.15 48.03
C HIS A 302 -34.40 41.42 48.06
N ARG A 303 -34.41 40.09 47.84
CA ARG A 303 -35.62 39.32 47.98
C ARG A 303 -35.98 39.28 49.47
N PRO A 304 -37.16 39.78 49.88
CA PRO A 304 -37.61 39.59 51.25
C PRO A 304 -37.59 38.10 51.57
N SER A 305 -37.20 37.77 52.79
CA SER A 305 -37.13 36.39 53.29
C SER A 305 -38.36 35.62 52.80
N LEU A 306 -38.12 34.47 52.14
CA LEU A 306 -39.19 33.68 51.53
C LEU A 306 -40.28 33.33 52.55
N ALA A 307 -39.86 33.08 53.79
CA ALA A 307 -40.75 32.84 54.91
C ALA A 307 -41.59 34.07 55.25
N VAL A 308 -41.00 35.26 55.28
CA VAL A 308 -41.73 36.52 55.53
C VAL A 308 -42.74 36.79 54.42
N MET A 309 -42.30 36.73 53.15
CA MET A 309 -43.16 37.06 52.01
C MET A 309 -44.31 36.05 51.81
N LEU A 310 -44.05 34.76 52.03
CA LEU A 310 -45.08 33.72 51.91
C LEU A 310 -46.02 33.70 53.12
N ASN A 311 -45.58 34.13 54.30
CA ASN A 311 -46.42 34.26 55.48
C ASN A 311 -47.31 35.53 55.41
N GLU A 312 -46.75 36.65 54.95
CA GLU A 312 -47.48 37.90 54.67
C GLU A 312 -48.54 37.72 53.57
N ARG A 313 -48.27 36.89 52.57
CA ARG A 313 -49.25 36.56 51.51
C ARG A 313 -50.15 35.37 51.85
N HIS A 314 -50.07 34.83 53.07
CA HIS A 314 -50.82 33.66 53.55
C HIS A 314 -50.72 32.42 52.65
N LEU A 315 -49.59 32.24 51.95
CA LEU A 315 -49.33 31.12 51.06
C LEU A 315 -48.73 29.90 51.78
N LEU A 316 -48.05 30.09 52.92
CA LEU A 316 -47.57 29.01 53.78
C LEU A 316 -48.40 28.96 55.06
N LYS A 317 -49.23 27.93 55.21
CA LYS A 317 -49.75 27.53 56.53
C LYS A 317 -48.64 26.74 57.24
N THR A 318 -48.30 27.14 58.47
CA THR A 318 -47.14 26.67 59.25
C THR A 318 -47.28 25.26 59.84
N GLU A 319 -48.37 24.55 59.58
CA GLU A 319 -48.50 23.18 60.02
C GLU A 319 -47.63 22.26 59.15
N ALA A 320 -46.75 21.47 59.78
CA ALA A 320 -45.94 20.45 59.10
C ALA A 320 -46.76 19.53 58.19
N ARG A 321 -48.05 19.36 58.52
CA ARG A 321 -49.05 18.61 57.74
C ARG A 321 -49.39 19.27 56.39
N THR A 322 -49.38 20.59 56.29
CA THR A 322 -49.62 21.31 55.02
C THR A 322 -48.36 21.31 54.13
N ALA A 323 -47.17 21.39 54.72
CA ALA A 323 -45.90 21.23 53.98
C ALA A 323 -45.81 19.86 53.27
N TRP A 324 -46.38 18.82 53.88
CA TRP A 324 -46.49 17.48 53.29
C TRP A 324 -47.52 17.38 52.15
N MET A 325 -48.55 18.24 52.14
CA MET A 325 -49.56 18.28 51.07
C MET A 325 -49.07 19.03 49.81
N VAL A 326 -48.18 20.02 49.95
CA VAL A 326 -47.79 20.90 48.83
C VAL A 326 -46.77 20.24 47.88
N CYS A 327 -45.98 19.26 48.34
CA CYS A 327 -44.94 18.62 47.52
C CYS A 327 -44.94 17.08 47.66
N PRO A 328 -45.88 16.36 47.01
CA PRO A 328 -45.98 14.89 47.10
C PRO A 328 -44.73 14.12 46.64
N GLY A 329 -43.82 14.76 45.90
CA GLY A 329 -42.55 14.16 45.45
C GLY A 329 -41.44 14.11 46.51
N VAL A 330 -41.53 14.87 47.60
CA VAL A 330 -40.44 14.98 48.59
C VAL A 330 -40.51 13.84 49.62
N ALA A 331 -41.70 13.33 49.94
CA ALA A 331 -41.89 12.24 50.89
C ALA A 331 -41.11 10.96 50.49
N LYS A 332 -41.03 10.65 49.19
CA LYS A 332 -40.25 9.50 48.70
C LYS A 332 -38.75 9.69 48.90
N LYS A 333 -38.24 10.92 48.77
CA LYS A 333 -36.82 11.23 48.98
C LYS A 333 -36.46 11.18 50.46
N VAL A 334 -37.32 11.70 51.34
CA VAL A 334 -37.09 11.65 52.79
C VAL A 334 -37.07 10.21 53.30
N ARG A 335 -38.06 9.39 52.91
CA ARG A 335 -38.08 7.96 53.26
C ARG A 335 -36.87 7.19 52.75
N PHE A 336 -36.35 7.55 51.58
CA PHE A 336 -35.13 6.94 51.03
C PHE A 336 -33.90 7.19 51.93
N TYR A 337 -33.72 8.42 52.40
CA TYR A 337 -32.60 8.74 53.30
C TYR A 337 -32.78 8.16 54.71
N GLU A 338 -34.01 8.12 55.23
CA GLU A 338 -34.31 7.43 56.50
C GLU A 338 -34.01 5.93 56.40
N GLY A 339 -34.33 5.29 55.27
CA GLY A 339 -33.98 3.89 55.01
C GLY A 339 -32.46 3.65 54.99
N LEU A 340 -31.69 4.54 54.35
CA LEU A 340 -30.23 4.44 54.33
C LEU A 340 -29.60 4.57 55.72
N ILE A 341 -30.19 5.41 56.59
CA ILE A 341 -29.72 5.54 57.98
C ILE A 341 -29.99 4.24 58.74
N GLN A 342 -31.16 3.62 58.55
CA GLN A 342 -31.53 2.36 59.20
C GLN A 342 -30.61 1.21 58.77
N GLU A 343 -30.37 1.04 57.46
CA GLU A 343 -29.47 0.01 56.92
C GLU A 343 -28.03 0.16 57.44
N SER A 344 -27.56 1.40 57.59
CA SER A 344 -26.24 1.67 58.15
C SER A 344 -26.13 1.23 59.62
N ALA A 345 -27.21 1.36 60.39
CA ALA A 345 -27.26 0.96 61.79
C ALA A 345 -27.28 -0.58 61.92
N ASP A 346 -28.06 -1.25 61.08
CA ASP A 346 -28.16 -2.72 61.06
C ASP A 346 -26.82 -3.36 60.65
N TYR A 347 -26.14 -2.78 59.66
CA TYR A 347 -24.81 -3.25 59.24
C TYR A 347 -23.76 -3.10 60.35
N ALA A 348 -23.80 -1.99 61.10
CA ALA A 348 -22.91 -1.78 62.25
C ALA A 348 -23.15 -2.84 63.34
N GLN A 349 -24.42 -3.19 63.62
CA GLN A 349 -24.75 -4.25 64.57
C GLN A 349 -24.27 -5.63 64.11
N GLN A 350 -24.41 -5.96 62.82
CA GLN A 350 -23.92 -7.23 62.26
C GLN A 350 -22.40 -7.35 62.37
N GLN A 351 -21.66 -6.28 62.06
CA GLN A 351 -20.21 -6.28 62.23
C GLN A 351 -19.81 -6.51 63.69
N GLN A 352 -20.50 -5.86 64.62
CA GLN A 352 -20.22 -6.00 66.05
C GLN A 352 -20.45 -7.44 66.53
N ALA A 353 -21.55 -8.08 66.11
CA ALA A 353 -21.85 -9.47 66.43
C ALA A 353 -20.80 -10.45 65.86
N PHE A 354 -20.36 -10.24 64.61
CA PHE A 354 -19.33 -11.07 63.97
C PHE A 354 -18.01 -11.04 64.75
N TRP A 355 -17.55 -9.85 65.14
CA TRP A 355 -16.33 -9.70 65.93
C TRP A 355 -16.42 -10.35 67.31
N SER A 356 -17.56 -10.22 67.99
CA SER A 356 -17.79 -10.90 69.27
C SER A 356 -17.70 -12.43 69.14
N GLN A 357 -18.24 -13.00 68.07
CA GLN A 357 -18.17 -14.45 67.82
C GLN A 357 -16.74 -14.93 67.54
N LEU A 358 -15.97 -14.15 66.80
CA LEU A 358 -14.57 -14.44 66.46
C LEU A 358 -13.67 -14.44 67.71
N HIS A 359 -13.88 -13.47 68.61
CA HIS A 359 -13.21 -13.44 69.91
C HIS A 359 -13.56 -14.65 70.79
N HIS A 360 -14.83 -15.07 70.79
CA HIS A 360 -15.26 -16.24 71.56
C HIS A 360 -14.58 -17.53 71.08
N ASN A 361 -14.49 -17.72 69.76
CA ASN A 361 -13.81 -18.87 69.17
C ASN A 361 -12.30 -18.86 69.48
N HIS A 362 -11.66 -17.70 69.44
CA HIS A 362 -10.22 -17.60 69.72
C HIS A 362 -9.87 -17.98 71.17
N HIS A 363 -10.69 -17.56 72.14
CA HIS A 363 -10.54 -17.98 73.52
C HIS A 363 -10.68 -19.51 73.67
N HIS A 364 -11.64 -20.13 72.98
CA HIS A 364 -11.82 -21.58 73.02
C HIS A 364 -10.58 -22.36 72.52
N TYR A 365 -9.92 -21.88 71.46
CA TYR A 365 -8.68 -22.49 70.96
C TYR A 365 -7.50 -22.35 71.93
N GLN A 366 -7.36 -21.22 72.63
CA GLN A 366 -6.30 -21.05 73.63
C GLN A 366 -6.43 -22.01 74.81
N TYR A 367 -7.66 -22.27 75.29
CA TYR A 367 -7.88 -23.23 76.38
C TYR A 367 -7.62 -24.69 75.96
N GLN A 368 -7.90 -25.06 74.70
CA GLN A 368 -7.62 -26.42 74.21
C GLN A 368 -6.12 -26.74 74.13
N HIS A 369 -5.26 -25.77 73.84
CA HIS A 369 -3.82 -26.00 73.73
C HIS A 369 -3.07 -26.03 75.07
N GLN A 370 -3.67 -25.55 76.17
CA GLN A 370 -3.04 -25.62 77.49
C GLN A 370 -3.32 -26.94 78.24
N ALA A 371 -4.24 -27.78 77.75
CA ALA A 371 -4.68 -28.99 78.43
C ALA A 371 -4.01 -30.30 77.94
N SER A 372 -2.86 -30.24 77.26
CA SER A 372 -2.13 -31.44 76.82
C SER A 372 -0.95 -31.72 77.77
N PRO A 373 -1.12 -32.53 78.83
CA PRO A 373 -0.02 -32.95 79.69
C PRO A 373 0.91 -33.89 78.92
N VAL A 374 2.20 -33.54 78.90
CA VAL A 374 3.30 -34.41 78.47
C VAL A 374 3.37 -35.56 79.46
N ALA A 375 2.85 -36.72 79.07
CA ALA A 375 3.06 -37.97 79.78
C ALA A 375 4.49 -38.46 79.47
N ALA A 376 5.28 -38.63 80.52
CA ALA A 376 6.57 -39.31 80.53
C ALA A 376 6.42 -40.68 81.20
#